data_AF-A0A847INI6-F1
#
_entry.id   AF-A0A847INI6-F1
#
_cell.length_a   1.000
_cell.length_b   1.000
_cell.length_c   1.000
_cell.angle_alpha   90.00
_cell.angle_beta   90.00
_cell.angle_gamma   90.00
#
_symmetry.space_group_name_H-M   'P 1'
#
loop_
_entity.id
_entity.type
_entity.pdbx_description
1 polymer ?
#
loop_
_entity_poly.entity_id
_entity_poly.type
_entity_poly.pdbx_seq_one_letter_code
_entity_poly.pdbx_strand_id
1 'polypeptide(L)'
;MDRLGAGEIFVFGSNLSGAHGGGAALLAVKKFGAVWGQGVGLQGQSYAIPTMHGGPNAIKPYVDEFIDFARLHPELTFLVTEIGCGIAGFTPAQIAPLFASAKDIPNIHLPARFWAELR
;
A
#
# COMPACT_ATOMS: atom_id res chain seq x y z
N MET A 1 -13.93 4.55 5.05
CA MET A 1 -13.25 3.83 6.14
C MET A 1 -13.03 4.80 7.29
N ASP A 2 -13.68 4.57 8.42
CA ASP A 2 -13.66 5.51 9.54
C ASP A 2 -12.85 5.02 10.74
N ARG A 3 -12.62 3.71 10.84
CA ARG A 3 -11.76 3.08 11.85
C ARG A 3 -11.18 1.79 11.29
N LEU A 4 -10.01 1.41 11.79
CA LEU A 4 -9.38 0.09 11.61
C LEU A 4 -9.67 -0.78 12.83
N GLY A 5 -9.86 -2.08 12.61
CA GLY A 5 -9.83 -3.10 13.65
C GLY A 5 -8.43 -3.27 14.24
N ALA A 6 -8.34 -3.95 15.39
CA ALA A 6 -7.05 -4.28 15.97
C ALA A 6 -6.26 -5.19 15.01
N GLY A 7 -5.00 -4.83 14.74
CA GLY A 7 -4.14 -5.56 13.81
C GLY A 7 -4.40 -5.26 12.32
N GLU A 8 -5.40 -4.45 11.98
CA GLU A 8 -5.60 -4.01 10.60
C GLU A 8 -4.64 -2.86 10.25
N ILE A 9 -3.97 -2.99 9.11
CA ILE A 9 -2.99 -2.04 8.60
C ILE A 9 -3.48 -1.47 7.28
N PHE A 10 -3.64 -0.15 7.20
CA PHE A 10 -4.02 0.54 5.98
C PHE A 10 -2.81 0.75 5.06
N VAL A 11 -2.78 0.09 3.91
CA VAL A 11 -1.65 0.17 2.97
C VAL A 11 -1.95 1.20 1.89
N PHE A 12 -1.10 2.21 1.77
CA PHE A 12 -1.33 3.37 0.92
C PHE A 12 -0.14 3.73 0.04
N GLY A 13 -0.43 4.38 -1.09
CA GLY A 13 0.60 4.95 -1.97
C GLY A 13 1.16 6.26 -1.40
N SER A 14 2.48 6.38 -1.36
CA SER A 14 3.21 7.55 -0.88
C SER A 14 4.22 8.08 -1.91
N ASN A 15 5.00 9.09 -1.51
CA ASN A 15 6.24 9.53 -2.15
C ASN A 15 7.42 9.27 -1.21
N LEU A 16 8.64 9.28 -1.75
CA LEU A 16 9.86 8.97 -0.99
C LEU A 16 10.10 9.91 0.20
N SER A 17 9.67 11.18 0.10
CA SER A 17 9.83 12.16 1.18
C SER A 17 8.76 12.05 2.27
N GLY A 18 7.76 11.18 2.12
CA GLY A 18 6.65 11.04 3.06
C GLY A 18 5.76 12.28 3.17
N ALA A 19 5.66 13.08 2.10
CA ALA A 19 4.74 14.20 2.01
C ALA A 19 3.32 13.68 1.70
N HIS A 20 2.62 13.26 2.75
CA HIS A 20 1.30 12.63 2.72
C HIS A 20 0.14 13.65 2.61
N GLY A 21 0.26 14.60 1.67
CA GLY A 21 -0.63 15.77 1.61
C GLY A 21 -1.99 15.54 0.91
N GLY A 22 -2.22 14.39 0.27
CA GLY A 22 -3.44 14.16 -0.52
C GLY A 22 -3.91 12.71 -0.54
N GLY A 23 -5.16 12.52 -0.96
CA GLY A 23 -5.76 11.20 -1.20
C GLY A 23 -5.68 10.24 0.00
N ALA A 24 -5.35 8.98 -0.28
CA ALA A 24 -5.19 7.93 0.73
C ALA A 24 -4.08 8.25 1.75
N ALA A 25 -3.00 8.92 1.34
CA ALA A 25 -1.91 9.29 2.24
C ALA A 25 -2.37 10.30 3.31
N LEU A 26 -3.15 11.32 2.91
CA LEU A 26 -3.72 12.27 3.87
C LEU A 26 -4.71 11.60 4.83
N LEU A 27 -5.50 10.65 4.34
CA LEU A 27 -6.39 9.86 5.18
C LEU A 27 -5.61 9.04 6.22
N ALA A 28 -4.51 8.40 5.80
CA ALA A 28 -3.64 7.62 6.67
C ALA A 28 -3.04 8.47 7.80
N VAL A 29 -2.61 9.70 7.51
CA VAL A 29 -2.13 10.65 8.54
C VAL A 29 -3.25 11.01 9.50
N LYS A 30 -4.42 11.40 8.97
CA LYS A 30 -5.53 11.91 9.78
C LYS A 30 -6.16 10.86 10.70
N LYS A 31 -6.11 9.58 10.32
CA LYS A 31 -6.90 8.53 11.01
C LYS A 31 -6.10 7.33 11.49
N PHE A 32 -5.00 6.99 10.83
CA PHE A 32 -4.38 5.66 10.99
C PHE A 32 -2.90 5.73 11.41
N GLY A 33 -2.44 6.91 11.84
CA GLY A 33 -1.12 7.08 12.44
C GLY A 33 0.04 7.11 11.45
N ALA A 34 -0.22 7.41 10.16
CA ALA A 34 0.88 7.70 9.25
C ALA A 34 1.62 8.97 9.69
N VAL A 35 2.95 8.89 9.64
CA VAL A 35 3.92 9.89 10.05
C VAL A 35 4.36 10.70 8.83
N TRP A 36 4.20 12.01 8.92
CA TRP A 36 4.74 12.93 7.91
C TRP A 36 6.27 12.80 7.84
N GLY A 37 6.81 12.69 6.63
CA GLY A 37 8.25 12.47 6.43
C GLY A 37 8.64 10.99 6.30
N GLN A 38 7.75 10.04 6.63
CA GLN A 38 8.02 8.61 6.48
C GLN A 38 7.32 8.05 5.23
N GLY A 39 8.06 7.99 4.12
CA GLY A 39 7.55 7.52 2.82
C GLY A 39 7.42 6.01 2.66
N VAL A 40 8.02 5.21 3.56
CA VAL A 40 8.16 3.76 3.41
C VAL A 40 7.80 3.03 4.71
N GLY A 41 7.19 1.85 4.56
CA GLY A 41 7.08 0.87 5.63
C GLY A 41 5.98 1.17 6.65
N LEU A 42 5.97 0.36 7.72
CA LEU A 42 4.99 0.40 8.79
C LEU A 42 5.11 1.68 9.65
N GLN A 43 3.97 2.28 9.96
CA GLN A 43 3.82 3.50 10.78
C GLN A 43 2.41 3.56 11.37
N GLY A 44 2.30 3.47 12.70
CA GLY A 44 1.01 3.36 13.37
C GLY A 44 0.24 2.13 12.85
N GLN A 45 -1.01 2.33 12.42
CA GLN A 45 -1.82 1.31 11.73
C GLN A 45 -1.83 1.53 10.21
N SER A 46 -0.71 1.98 9.65
CA SER A 46 -0.54 2.25 8.23
C SER A 46 0.76 1.67 7.69
N TYR A 47 0.80 1.34 6.40
CA TYR A 47 2.02 0.93 5.71
C TYR A 47 2.16 1.73 4.41
N ALA A 48 3.28 2.41 4.22
CA ALA A 48 3.52 3.27 3.06
C ALA A 48 4.33 2.55 1.98
N ILE A 49 3.84 2.61 0.73
CA ILE A 49 4.56 2.15 -0.45
C ILE A 49 4.81 3.36 -1.37
N PRO A 50 6.07 3.75 -1.61
CA PRO A 50 6.41 4.81 -2.56
C PRO A 50 5.94 4.47 -3.97
N THR A 51 5.17 5.37 -4.56
CA THR A 51 4.64 5.24 -5.93
C THR A 51 4.90 6.47 -6.79
N MET A 52 5.29 7.58 -6.18
CA MET A 52 5.51 8.85 -6.89
C MET A 52 6.98 9.04 -7.30
N HIS A 53 7.63 7.98 -7.76
CA HIS A 53 9.00 8.01 -8.25
C HIS A 53 9.22 6.96 -9.36
N GLY A 54 9.64 7.41 -10.54
CA GLY A 54 9.84 6.51 -11.68
C GLY A 54 8.56 5.82 -12.16
N GLY A 55 8.71 4.62 -12.72
CA GLY A 55 7.58 3.78 -13.16
C GLY A 55 7.46 2.49 -12.34
N PRO A 56 6.60 1.53 -12.75
CA PRO A 56 6.34 0.28 -12.03
C PRO A 56 7.61 -0.49 -11.61
N ASN A 57 8.66 -0.49 -12.43
CA ASN A 57 9.94 -1.12 -12.10
C ASN A 57 10.62 -0.51 -10.87
N ALA A 58 10.49 0.80 -10.64
CA ALA A 58 11.04 1.49 -9.47
C ALA A 58 10.17 1.30 -8.22
N ILE A 59 8.90 0.91 -8.39
CA ILE A 59 7.96 0.62 -7.31
C ILE A 59 8.08 -0.84 -6.85
N LYS A 60 8.38 -1.77 -7.78
CA LYS A 60 8.43 -3.21 -7.53
C LYS A 60 9.21 -3.61 -6.26
N PRO A 61 10.42 -3.08 -5.99
CA PRO A 61 11.16 -3.47 -4.77
C PRO A 61 10.40 -3.17 -3.48
N TYR A 62 9.65 -2.08 -3.42
CA TYR A 62 8.84 -1.72 -2.24
C TYR A 62 7.59 -2.60 -2.08
N VAL A 63 7.03 -3.07 -3.21
CA VAL A 63 5.94 -4.05 -3.20
C VAL A 63 6.46 -5.41 -2.75
N ASP A 64 7.62 -5.83 -3.24
CA ASP A 64 8.28 -7.08 -2.81
C ASP A 64 8.58 -7.04 -1.30
N GLU A 65 9.14 -5.94 -0.80
CA GLU A 65 9.40 -5.74 0.63
C GLU A 65 8.12 -5.76 1.48
N PHE A 66 7.05 -5.11 1.02
CA PHE A 66 5.75 -5.17 1.67
C PHE A 66 5.20 -6.60 1.75
N ILE A 67 5.32 -7.36 0.65
CA ILE A 67 4.85 -8.74 0.59
C ILE A 67 5.63 -9.63 1.56
N ASP A 68 6.95 -9.49 1.62
CA ASP A 68 7.78 -10.24 2.56
C ASP A 68 7.50 -9.83 4.01
N PHE A 69 7.29 -8.55 4.27
CA PHE A 69 6.86 -8.05 5.58
C PHE A 69 5.54 -8.71 6.00
N ALA A 70 4.54 -8.71 5.12
CA ALA A 70 3.23 -9.30 5.43
C ALA A 70 3.31 -10.80 5.73
N ARG A 71 4.21 -11.55 5.06
CA ARG A 71 4.46 -12.97 5.35
C ARG A 71 5.04 -13.21 6.74
N LEU A 72 5.91 -12.31 7.19
CA LEU A 72 6.56 -12.39 8.51
C LEU A 72 5.64 -11.94 9.66
N HIS A 73 4.52 -11.28 9.32
CA HIS A 73 3.56 -10.72 10.27
C HIS A 73 2.13 -11.28 10.05
N PRO A 74 1.91 -12.61 10.18
CA PRO A 74 0.60 -13.21 9.97
C PRO A 74 -0.46 -12.76 11.00
N GLU A 75 -0.06 -12.14 12.10
CA GLU A 75 -0.94 -11.53 13.11
C GLU A 75 -1.59 -10.22 12.65
N LEU A 76 -1.07 -9.60 11.57
CA LEU A 76 -1.58 -8.35 11.00
C LEU A 76 -2.39 -8.62 9.74
N THR A 77 -3.42 -7.80 9.50
CA THR A 77 -4.25 -7.83 8.28
C THR A 77 -3.99 -6.57 7.46
N PHE A 78 -3.46 -6.72 6.25
CA PHE A 78 -3.09 -5.61 5.38
C PHE A 78 -4.21 -5.29 4.38
N LEU A 79 -4.79 -4.10 4.52
CA LEU A 79 -5.88 -3.62 3.66
C LEU A 79 -5.30 -2.69 2.59
N VAL A 80 -5.07 -3.24 1.40
CA VAL A 80 -4.40 -2.55 0.31
C VAL A 80 -5.37 -1.66 -0.46
N THR A 81 -5.04 -0.38 -0.57
CA THR A 81 -5.74 0.55 -1.46
C THR A 81 -5.34 0.35 -2.93
N GLU A 82 -5.98 1.08 -3.85
CA GLU A 82 -5.52 1.18 -5.25
C GLU A 82 -4.24 2.02 -5.33
N ILE A 83 -3.16 1.50 -4.73
CA ILE A 83 -1.84 2.12 -4.63
C ILE A 83 -1.37 2.55 -6.02
N GLY A 84 -0.89 3.79 -6.13
CA GLY A 84 -0.42 4.37 -7.39
C GLY A 84 -1.53 4.81 -8.38
N CYS A 85 -2.79 4.42 -8.19
CA CYS A 85 -3.86 4.68 -9.16
C CYS A 85 -4.64 5.99 -8.94
N GLY A 86 -4.32 6.71 -7.86
CA GLY A 86 -4.85 8.04 -7.57
C GLY A 86 -3.93 9.13 -8.12
N ILE A 87 -3.26 9.85 -7.21
CA ILE A 87 -2.41 11.02 -7.55
C ILE A 87 -1.22 10.65 -8.45
N ALA A 88 -0.63 9.47 -8.27
CA ALA A 88 0.50 9.02 -9.10
C ALA A 88 0.08 8.68 -10.55
N GLY A 89 -1.22 8.51 -10.82
CA GLY A 89 -1.76 8.43 -12.18
C GLY A 89 -1.55 7.10 -12.92
N PHE A 90 -1.10 6.04 -12.24
CA PHE A 90 -0.99 4.72 -12.87
C PHE A 90 -2.36 4.07 -13.06
N THR A 91 -2.45 3.14 -14.01
CA THR A 91 -3.63 2.28 -14.14
C THR A 91 -3.48 1.02 -13.27
N PRO A 92 -4.59 0.34 -12.90
CA PRO A 92 -4.51 -0.97 -12.26
C PRO A 92 -3.66 -1.97 -13.04
N ALA A 93 -3.77 -2.00 -14.38
CA ALA A 93 -2.96 -2.87 -15.23
C ALA A 93 -1.44 -2.63 -15.12
N GLN A 94 -1.01 -1.42 -14.73
CA GLN A 94 0.41 -1.11 -14.52
C GLN A 94 0.92 -1.52 -13.13
N ILE A 95 0.07 -1.51 -12.10
CA ILE A 95 0.48 -1.74 -10.70
C ILE A 95 0.11 -3.13 -10.21
N ALA A 96 -1.09 -3.62 -10.52
CA ALA A 96 -1.59 -4.91 -10.04
C ALA A 96 -0.63 -6.09 -10.32
N PRO A 97 0.06 -6.18 -11.49
CA PRO A 97 1.03 -7.25 -11.73
C PRO A 97 2.18 -7.31 -10.71
N LEU A 98 2.53 -6.19 -10.06
CA LEU A 98 3.55 -6.17 -9.00
C LEU A 98 3.11 -6.97 -7.76
N PHE A 99 1.80 -7.11 -7.55
CA PHE A 99 1.20 -7.86 -6.43
C PHE A 99 0.88 -9.32 -6.77
N ALA A 100 1.35 -9.86 -7.90
CA ALA A 100 1.00 -11.22 -8.31
C ALA A 100 1.36 -12.31 -7.28
N SER A 101 2.45 -12.11 -6.51
CA SER A 101 2.88 -13.02 -5.44
C SER A 101 2.11 -12.84 -4.13
N ALA A 102 1.25 -11.81 -4.03
CA ALA A 102 0.40 -11.56 -2.87
C ALA A 102 -0.91 -12.36 -2.91
N LYS A 103 -1.27 -12.97 -4.06
CA LYS A 103 -2.54 -13.68 -4.23
C LYS A 103 -2.78 -14.80 -3.23
N ASP A 104 -1.71 -15.49 -2.84
CA ASP A 104 -1.74 -16.66 -1.96
C ASP A 104 -1.40 -16.31 -0.50
N ILE A 105 -1.31 -15.01 -0.18
CA ILE A 105 -0.95 -14.54 1.16
C ILE A 105 -2.23 -14.14 1.90
N PRO A 106 -2.66 -14.92 2.90
CA PRO A 106 -4.02 -14.83 3.45
C PRO A 106 -4.32 -13.52 4.17
N ASN A 107 -3.29 -12.81 4.64
CA ASN A 107 -3.44 -11.56 5.35
C ASN A 107 -3.22 -10.31 4.48
N ILE A 108 -3.13 -10.45 3.15
CA ILE A 108 -3.11 -9.31 2.22
C ILE A 108 -4.44 -9.23 1.48
N HIS A 109 -5.17 -8.14 1.67
CA HIS A 109 -6.43 -7.87 0.99
C HIS A 109 -6.21 -6.85 -0.12
N LEU A 110 -6.13 -7.33 -1.36
CA LEU A 110 -6.00 -6.48 -2.55
C LEU A 110 -7.34 -5.85 -2.95
N PRO A 111 -7.33 -4.65 -3.58
CA PRO A 111 -8.55 -4.03 -4.10
C PRO A 111 -9.13 -4.85 -5.26
N ALA A 112 -10.45 -4.83 -5.42
CA ALA A 112 -11.16 -5.61 -6.45
C ALA A 112 -10.64 -5.36 -7.88
N ARG A 113 -10.23 -4.13 -8.18
CA ARG A 113 -9.64 -3.78 -9.48
C ARG A 113 -8.27 -4.42 -9.70
N PHE A 114 -7.47 -4.66 -8.66
CA PHE A 114 -6.22 -5.40 -8.81
C PHE A 114 -6.50 -6.88 -9.05
N TRP A 115 -7.45 -7.47 -8.33
CA TRP A 115 -7.90 -8.83 -8.60
C TRP A 115 -8.40 -9.04 -10.03
N ALA A 116 -9.04 -8.04 -10.64
CA ALA A 116 -9.50 -8.11 -12.01
C ALA A 116 -8.36 -8.21 -13.05
N GLU A 117 -7.19 -7.63 -12.74
CA GLU A 117 -6.00 -7.64 -13.60
C GLU A 117 -5.08 -8.86 -13.33
N LEU A 118 -5.22 -9.49 -12.16
CA LEU A 118 -4.41 -10.62 -11.70
C LEU A 118 -4.97 -12.00 -12.08
N ARG A 119 -6.01 -12.01 -12.90
CA ARG A 119 -6.74 -13.20 -13.37
C ARG A 119 -5.88 -14.11 -14.24
#